data_AF-A0A3M0BTI8-F1
#
_entry.id   AF-A0A3M0BTI8-F1
#
_cell.length_a   1.000
_cell.length_b   1.000
_cell.length_c   1.000
_cell.angle_alpha   90.00
_cell.angle_beta   90.00
_cell.angle_gamma   90.00
#
_symmetry.space_group_name_H-M   'P 1'
#
loop_
_entity.id
_entity.type
_entity.pdbx_description
1 polymer ?
#
loop_
_entity_poly.entity_id
_entity_poly.type
_entity_poly.pdbx_seq_one_letter_code
_entity_poly.pdbx_strand_id
1 'polypeptide(L)'
;MIRTVTAFFTATALMAVQNAGPAVAAERFLDGFPDIPLLPGVSEVMPENRLVFDTPSGTLAETALSATEGSARLIDRYAEALGGLGWVCRRTQARLTCLRSGQRITFESGAAKNAPSQMVRIRLEPRAVSGSDGG
;
A
#
# COMPACT_ATOMS: atom_id res chain seq x y z
N MET A 1 25.60 77.84 13.14
CA MET A 1 26.04 76.66 13.92
C MET A 1 25.71 75.39 13.14
N ILE A 2 26.54 74.36 13.33
CA ILE A 2 26.77 73.18 12.49
C ILE A 2 25.78 72.03 12.77
N ARG A 3 25.24 71.47 11.67
CA ARG A 3 24.98 70.05 11.27
C ARG A 3 24.59 68.99 12.33
N THR A 4 23.54 68.21 12.05
CA THR A 4 23.68 66.75 11.80
C THR A 4 22.41 66.12 11.19
N VAL A 5 22.62 65.30 10.16
CA VAL A 5 21.65 64.40 9.51
C VAL A 5 21.83 63.02 10.14
N THR A 6 20.74 62.35 10.50
CA THR A 6 20.79 60.95 10.95
C THR A 6 19.88 60.11 10.05
N ALA A 7 20.53 59.33 9.17
CA ALA A 7 19.90 58.34 8.32
C ALA A 7 19.55 57.09 9.13
N PHE A 8 18.31 56.61 9.03
CA PHE A 8 17.93 55.28 9.52
C PHE A 8 17.89 54.31 8.34
N PHE A 9 18.92 53.47 8.24
CA PHE A 9 18.94 52.27 7.39
C PHE A 9 18.06 51.21 8.05
N THR A 10 16.96 50.82 7.41
CA THR A 10 16.20 49.62 7.77
C THR A 10 16.50 48.53 6.74
N ALA A 11 17.26 47.53 7.18
CA ALA A 11 17.58 46.35 6.39
C ALA A 11 16.37 45.40 6.37
N THR A 12 15.79 45.17 5.20
CA THR A 12 14.69 44.22 5.01
C THR A 12 15.26 42.81 4.94
N ALA A 13 14.96 41.99 5.95
CA ALA A 13 15.37 40.59 6.01
C ALA A 13 14.63 39.75 4.95
N LEU A 14 15.40 39.05 4.12
CA LEU A 14 14.92 38.12 3.09
C LEU A 14 14.48 36.81 3.76
N MET A 15 13.17 36.60 3.86
CA MET A 15 12.60 35.39 4.48
C MET A 15 12.66 34.23 3.46
N ALA A 16 13.57 33.28 3.67
CA ALA A 16 13.68 32.08 2.87
C ALA A 16 12.48 31.15 3.14
N VAL A 17 11.53 31.09 2.21
CA VAL A 17 10.47 30.09 2.20
C VAL A 17 11.10 28.74 1.88
N GLN A 18 11.32 27.92 2.90
CA GLN A 18 11.75 26.53 2.73
C GLN A 18 10.53 25.70 2.33
N ASN A 19 10.36 25.48 1.02
CA ASN A 19 9.42 24.49 0.49
C ASN A 19 9.90 23.08 0.85
N ALA A 20 9.53 22.60 2.03
CA ALA A 20 9.55 21.17 2.34
C ALA A 20 8.38 20.51 1.59
N GLY A 21 8.57 20.21 0.30
CA GLY A 21 7.63 19.39 -0.45
C GLY A 21 7.49 18.00 0.20
N PRO A 22 6.32 17.34 0.10
CA PRO A 22 6.17 15.99 0.62
C PRO A 22 7.21 15.09 -0.05
N ALA A 23 8.06 14.46 0.76
CA ALA A 23 8.97 13.44 0.26
C ALA A 23 8.12 12.31 -0.31
N VAL A 24 8.10 12.19 -1.64
CA VAL A 24 7.48 11.05 -2.32
C VAL A 24 8.34 9.85 -1.95
N ALA A 25 7.88 9.07 -0.97
CA ALA A 25 8.50 7.80 -0.65
C ALA A 25 8.53 6.98 -1.93
N ALA A 26 9.69 6.42 -2.29
CA ALA A 26 9.79 5.54 -3.45
C ALA A 26 8.74 4.43 -3.29
N GLU A 27 7.81 4.34 -4.24
CA GLU A 27 6.77 3.32 -4.24
C GLU A 27 7.47 1.95 -4.29
N ARG A 28 7.39 1.21 -3.18
CA ARG A 28 7.86 -0.18 -3.13
C ARG A 28 6.66 -1.08 -3.33
N PHE A 29 6.85 -2.17 -4.04
CA PHE A 29 5.83 -3.20 -4.23
C PHE A 29 6.17 -4.42 -3.39
N LEU A 30 5.15 -5.19 -3.05
CA LEU A 30 5.31 -6.54 -2.53
C LEU A 30 5.97 -7.39 -3.62
N ASP A 31 7.01 -8.13 -3.26
CA ASP A 31 7.71 -8.94 -4.25
C ASP A 31 6.79 -10.08 -4.70
N GLY A 32 6.74 -10.36 -6.01
CA GLY A 32 5.84 -11.38 -6.57
C GLY A 32 4.38 -10.94 -6.67
N PHE A 33 4.05 -9.72 -6.26
CA PHE A 33 2.73 -9.12 -6.39
C PHE A 33 2.84 -7.81 -7.19
N PRO A 34 2.80 -7.87 -8.53
CA PRO A 34 2.89 -6.66 -9.34
C PRO A 34 1.77 -5.69 -8.98
N ASP A 35 2.11 -4.41 -8.87
CA ASP A 35 1.20 -3.30 -8.55
C ASP A 35 0.55 -3.33 -7.16
N ILE A 36 0.98 -4.22 -6.26
CA ILE A 36 0.50 -4.21 -4.87
C ILE A 36 1.54 -3.51 -3.99
N PRO A 37 1.22 -2.33 -3.43
CA PRO A 37 2.20 -1.56 -2.69
C PRO A 37 2.60 -2.24 -1.37
N LEU A 38 3.88 -2.14 -1.04
CA LEU A 38 4.37 -2.38 0.31
C LEU A 38 4.19 -1.09 1.10
N LEU A 39 3.11 -1.03 1.89
CA LEU A 39 2.76 0.17 2.64
C LEU A 39 3.80 0.47 3.75
N PRO A 40 4.02 1.74 4.11
CA PRO A 40 4.87 2.11 5.23
C PRO A 40 4.44 1.43 6.54
N GLY A 41 5.40 0.82 7.25
CA GLY A 41 5.16 0.09 8.50
C GLY A 41 4.65 -1.35 8.32
N VAL A 42 4.56 -1.83 7.08
CA VAL A 42 4.22 -3.21 6.75
C VAL A 42 5.48 -3.99 6.40
N SER A 43 5.54 -5.27 6.76
CA SER A 43 6.64 -6.16 6.40
C SER A 43 6.12 -7.50 5.93
N GLU A 44 6.80 -8.11 4.96
CA GLU A 44 6.55 -9.49 4.57
C GLU A 44 7.11 -10.45 5.63
N VAL A 45 6.27 -11.34 6.10
CA VAL A 45 6.62 -12.35 7.11
C VAL A 45 7.12 -13.59 6.40
N MET A 46 8.34 -14.03 6.74
CA MET A 46 8.98 -15.20 6.13
C MET A 46 8.97 -15.10 4.60
N PRO A 47 9.64 -14.10 4.00
CA PRO A 47 9.65 -13.89 2.55
C PRO A 47 10.14 -15.11 1.77
N GLU A 48 10.95 -15.97 2.37
CA GLU A 48 11.39 -17.26 1.83
C GLU A 48 10.25 -18.27 1.63
N ASN A 49 9.12 -18.11 2.33
CA ASN A 49 7.93 -18.95 2.21
C ASN A 49 6.90 -18.41 1.23
N ARG A 50 7.23 -17.34 0.50
CA ARG A 50 6.38 -16.80 -0.56
C ARG A 50 6.18 -17.84 -1.65
N LEU A 51 4.94 -17.98 -2.08
CA LEU A 51 4.58 -18.79 -3.25
C LEU A 51 4.30 -17.86 -4.42
N VAL A 52 4.96 -18.08 -5.55
CA VAL A 52 4.69 -17.36 -6.80
C VAL A 52 4.72 -18.38 -7.93
N PHE A 53 3.62 -18.46 -8.68
CA PHE A 53 3.47 -19.30 -9.84
C PHE A 53 2.92 -18.48 -10.98
N ASP A 54 3.69 -18.35 -12.05
CA ASP A 54 3.23 -17.73 -13.28
C ASP A 54 2.55 -18.78 -14.16
N THR A 55 1.36 -18.45 -14.65
CA THR A 55 0.59 -19.29 -15.57
C THR A 55 0.19 -18.48 -16.79
N PRO A 56 -0.18 -19.12 -17.91
CA PRO A 56 -0.74 -18.41 -19.07
C PRO A 56 -1.98 -17.56 -18.71
N SER A 57 -2.71 -17.96 -17.68
CA SER A 57 -3.90 -17.26 -17.19
C SER A 57 -3.58 -16.10 -16.23
N GLY A 58 -2.30 -15.89 -15.89
CA GLY A 58 -1.82 -14.87 -14.96
C GLY A 58 -1.08 -15.45 -13.75
N THR A 59 -0.59 -14.56 -12.89
CA THR A 59 0.19 -14.91 -11.69
C THR A 59 -0.70 -15.33 -10.53
N LEU A 60 -0.35 -16.44 -9.90
CA LEU A 60 -0.82 -16.85 -8.58
C LEU A 60 0.29 -16.56 -7.57
N ALA A 61 0.04 -15.70 -6.59
CA ALA A 61 1.01 -15.37 -5.54
C ALA A 61 0.37 -15.43 -4.14
N GLU A 62 1.12 -15.89 -3.15
CA GLU A 62 0.71 -15.93 -1.75
C GLU A 62 1.88 -15.55 -0.84
N THR A 63 1.66 -14.61 0.09
CA THR A 63 2.61 -14.25 1.15
C THR A 63 1.87 -13.90 2.44
N ALA A 64 2.61 -13.66 3.51
CA ALA A 64 2.07 -13.15 4.76
C ALA A 64 2.66 -11.77 5.04
N LEU A 65 1.84 -10.88 5.59
CA LEU A 65 2.21 -9.53 5.99
C LEU A 65 2.01 -9.35 7.48
N SER A 66 2.80 -8.48 8.10
CA SER A 66 2.59 -8.02 9.47
C SER A 66 2.72 -6.50 9.54
N ALA A 67 2.00 -5.93 10.52
CA ALA A 67 2.10 -4.53 10.89
C ALA A 67 1.86 -4.39 12.40
N THR A 68 2.48 -3.38 13.01
CA THR A 68 2.36 -3.11 14.46
C THR A 68 0.93 -2.73 14.87
N GLU A 69 0.18 -2.10 13.96
CA GLU A 69 -1.22 -1.67 14.16
C GLU A 69 -2.25 -2.82 14.14
N GLY A 70 -1.82 -4.06 13.86
CA GLY A 70 -2.67 -5.23 13.83
C GLY A 70 -3.39 -5.47 12.51
N SER A 71 -3.94 -6.67 12.35
CA SER A 71 -4.45 -7.18 11.07
C SER A 71 -5.67 -6.41 10.54
N ALA A 72 -6.61 -6.02 11.41
CA ALA A 72 -7.81 -5.30 10.98
C ALA A 72 -7.47 -3.93 10.36
N ARG A 73 -6.63 -3.15 11.05
CA ARG A 73 -6.20 -1.83 10.58
C ARG A 73 -5.37 -1.92 9.30
N LEU A 74 -4.49 -2.92 9.22
CA LEU A 74 -3.70 -3.21 8.02
C LEU A 74 -4.60 -3.48 6.80
N ILE A 75 -5.64 -4.29 6.97
CA ILE A 75 -6.58 -4.59 5.88
C ILE A 75 -7.33 -3.31 5.45
N ASP A 76 -7.71 -2.44 6.38
CA ASP A 76 -8.40 -1.18 6.04
C ASP A 76 -7.51 -0.24 5.22
N ARG A 77 -6.21 -0.15 5.56
CA ARG A 77 -5.24 0.61 4.77
C ARG A 77 -5.06 0.04 3.37
N TYR A 78 -5.04 -1.28 3.24
CA TYR A 78 -5.00 -1.91 1.92
C TYR A 78 -6.28 -1.68 1.11
N ALA A 79 -7.45 -1.62 1.75
CA ALA A 79 -8.69 -1.28 1.05
C ALA A 79 -8.65 0.14 0.45
N GLU A 80 -8.14 1.12 1.20
CA GLU A 80 -7.95 2.50 0.74
C GLU A 80 -6.92 2.57 -0.39
N ALA A 81 -5.72 2.01 -0.17
CA ALA A 81 -4.64 2.04 -1.15
C ALA A 81 -5.03 1.37 -2.47
N LEU A 82 -5.63 0.18 -2.41
CA LEU A 82 -6.05 -0.53 -3.62
C LEU A 82 -7.22 0.16 -4.33
N GLY A 83 -8.14 0.79 -3.57
CA GLY A 83 -9.19 1.62 -4.14
C GLY A 83 -8.63 2.76 -4.99
N GLY A 84 -7.58 3.43 -4.52
CA GLY A 84 -6.86 4.47 -5.27
C GLY A 84 -6.16 3.95 -6.54
N LEU A 85 -5.85 2.66 -6.59
CA LEU A 85 -5.21 1.98 -7.73
C LEU A 85 -6.21 1.31 -8.69
N GLY A 86 -7.50 1.63 -8.56
CA GLY A 86 -8.56 1.15 -9.44
C GLY A 86 -9.08 -0.27 -9.12
N TRP A 87 -8.75 -0.81 -7.95
CA TRP A 87 -9.34 -2.07 -7.51
C TRP A 87 -10.73 -1.85 -6.90
N VAL A 88 -11.66 -2.74 -7.23
CA VAL A 88 -13.00 -2.76 -6.61
C VAL A 88 -12.97 -3.68 -5.40
N CYS A 89 -13.00 -3.11 -4.21
CA CYS A 89 -12.82 -3.80 -2.94
C CYS A 89 -14.14 -4.05 -2.18
N ARG A 90 -14.24 -5.22 -1.55
CA ARG A 90 -15.33 -5.60 -0.65
C ARG A 90 -14.75 -6.13 0.67
N ARG A 91 -15.06 -5.44 1.76
CA ARG A 91 -14.58 -5.72 3.11
C ARG A 91 -15.63 -6.50 3.90
N THR A 92 -15.17 -7.52 4.63
CA THR A 92 -15.87 -8.21 5.72
C THR A 92 -15.02 -8.11 6.98
N GLN A 93 -15.49 -8.59 8.14
CA GLN A 93 -14.74 -8.49 9.40
C GLN A 93 -13.30 -9.06 9.30
N ALA A 94 -13.15 -10.29 8.80
CA ALA A 94 -11.85 -10.98 8.76
C ALA A 94 -11.15 -10.96 7.38
N ARG A 95 -11.86 -10.52 6.33
CA ARG A 95 -11.38 -10.63 4.94
C ARG A 95 -11.66 -9.38 4.13
N LEU A 96 -10.73 -9.01 3.25
CA LEU A 96 -10.92 -8.07 2.15
C LEU A 96 -10.76 -8.82 0.82
N THR A 97 -11.64 -8.57 -0.13
CA THR A 97 -11.54 -9.11 -1.49
C THR A 97 -11.60 -7.96 -2.47
N CYS A 98 -10.59 -7.83 -3.32
CA CYS A 98 -10.55 -6.79 -4.35
C CYS A 98 -10.40 -7.41 -5.75
N LEU A 99 -11.01 -6.76 -6.75
CA LEU A 99 -11.02 -7.20 -8.14
C LEU A 99 -10.51 -6.10 -9.06
N ARG A 100 -9.66 -6.46 -10.03
CA ARG A 100 -9.17 -5.56 -11.08
C ARG A 100 -8.73 -6.37 -12.29
N SER A 101 -9.19 -6.00 -13.50
CA SER A 101 -8.70 -6.57 -14.77
C SER A 101 -8.61 -8.10 -14.82
N GLY A 102 -9.64 -8.81 -14.34
CA GLY A 102 -9.64 -10.27 -14.31
C GLY A 102 -8.73 -10.90 -13.23
N GLN A 103 -8.17 -10.11 -12.32
CA GLN A 103 -7.45 -10.58 -11.14
C GLN A 103 -8.30 -10.41 -9.88
N ARG A 104 -8.02 -11.25 -8.89
CA ARG A 104 -8.57 -11.18 -7.55
C ARG A 104 -7.43 -11.16 -6.55
N ILE A 105 -7.53 -10.24 -5.59
CA ILE A 105 -6.66 -10.25 -4.42
C ILE A 105 -7.50 -10.39 -3.17
N THR A 106 -7.06 -11.26 -2.27
CA THR A 106 -7.70 -11.49 -0.98
C THR A 106 -6.70 -11.24 0.14
N PHE A 107 -7.14 -10.51 1.16
CA PHE A 107 -6.43 -10.34 2.41
C PHE A 107 -7.25 -11.00 3.50
N GLU A 108 -6.63 -11.85 4.29
CA GLU A 108 -7.26 -12.58 5.38
C GLU A 108 -6.46 -12.39 6.65
N SER A 109 -7.09 -11.83 7.68
CA SER A 109 -6.48 -11.84 9.02
C SER A 109 -6.23 -13.29 9.41
N GLY A 110 -5.01 -13.62 9.87
CA GLY A 110 -4.62 -14.95 10.27
C GLY A 110 -5.57 -15.54 11.32
N ALA A 111 -6.57 -16.28 10.87
CA ALA A 111 -7.52 -17.04 11.69
C ALA A 111 -7.02 -18.46 11.98
N ALA A 112 -5.73 -18.75 11.76
CA ALA A 112 -5.15 -19.97 12.31
C ALA A 112 -5.11 -19.80 13.83
N LYS A 113 -5.64 -20.76 14.58
CA LYS A 113 -5.83 -20.70 16.05
C LYS A 113 -4.59 -20.28 16.86
N ASN A 114 -3.40 -20.32 16.26
CA ASN A 114 -2.10 -20.02 16.87
C ASN A 114 -1.25 -19.00 16.08
N ALA A 115 -1.76 -18.37 15.02
CA ALA A 115 -1.02 -17.30 14.36
C ALA A 115 -1.02 -16.04 15.23
N PRO A 116 0.09 -15.29 15.34
CA PRO A 116 0.06 -14.02 16.03
C PRO A 116 -0.99 -13.13 15.36
N SER A 117 -1.85 -12.51 16.18
CA SER A 117 -3.05 -11.73 15.79
C SER A 117 -2.80 -10.55 14.83
N GLN A 118 -1.54 -10.32 14.49
CA GLN A 118 -1.02 -9.25 13.66
C GLN A 118 -0.72 -9.68 12.21
N MET A 119 -0.83 -10.98 11.88
CA MET A 119 -0.55 -11.47 10.53
C MET A 119 -1.77 -11.37 9.61
N VAL A 120 -1.53 -10.98 8.36
CA VAL A 120 -2.51 -10.98 7.27
C VAL A 120 -1.94 -11.82 6.13
N ARG A 121 -2.64 -12.88 5.74
CA ARG A 121 -2.33 -13.62 4.52
C ARG A 121 -2.87 -12.85 3.33
N ILE A 122 -2.03 -12.65 2.33
CA ILE A 122 -2.42 -12.04 1.06
C ILE A 122 -2.28 -13.09 -0.04
N ARG A 123 -3.26 -13.13 -0.93
CA ARG A 123 -3.28 -14.04 -2.07
C ARG A 123 -3.78 -13.31 -3.30
N LEU A 124 -3.01 -13.37 -4.38
CA LEU A 124 -3.33 -12.86 -5.72
C LEU A 124 -3.57 -14.05 -6.62
N GLU A 125 -4.67 -14.04 -7.37
CA GLU A 125 -4.98 -15.10 -8.32
C GLU A 125 -5.76 -14.59 -9.53
N PRO A 126 -5.62 -15.25 -10.70
CA PRO A 126 -6.51 -15.01 -11.82
C PRO A 126 -7.95 -15.31 -11.42
N ARG A 127 -8.87 -14.45 -11.84
CA ARG A 127 -10.29 -14.75 -11.84
C ARG A 127 -10.58 -15.52 -13.12
N ALA A 128 -11.13 -16.72 -12.96
CA ALA A 128 -11.76 -17.40 -14.09
C ALA A 128 -12.80 -16.43 -14.68
N VAL A 129 -12.55 -15.97 -15.91
CA VAL A 129 -13.62 -15.48 -16.77
C VAL A 129 -14.50 -16.69 -16.99
N SER A 130 -15.67 -16.73 -16.35
CA SER A 130 -16.68 -17.74 -16.68
C SER A 130 -16.93 -17.65 -18.18
N GLY A 131 -16.48 -18.66 -18.93
CA GLY A 131 -16.68 -18.74 -20.37
C GLY A 131 -18.17 -18.64 -20.67
N SER A 132 -18.58 -17.51 -21.24
CA SER A 132 -19.92 -17.25 -21.73
C SER A 132 -19.83 -16.43 -23.02
N ASP A 133 -18.89 -16.77 -23.90
CA ASP A 133 -18.89 -16.37 -25.31
C ASP A 133 -18.51 -17.59 -26.14
N GLY A 134 -19.42 -18.56 -26.13
CA GLY A 134 -19.48 -19.65 -27.09
C GLY A 134 -20.83 -19.57 -27.78
N GLY A 135 -20.85 -19.03 -28.99
CA GLY A 135 -22.02 -18.89 -29.86
C GLY A 135 -21.63 -18.22 -31.15
#